data_AF-A0A8J6QDC4-F1
#
_entry.id   AF-A0A8J6QDC4-F1
#
_cell.length_a   1.000
_cell.length_b   1.000
_cell.length_c   1.000
_cell.angle_alpha   90.00
_cell.angle_beta   90.00
_cell.angle_gamma   90.00
#
_symmetry.space_group_name_H-M   'P 1'
#
loop_
_entity.id
_entity.type
_entity.pdbx_description
1 polymer ?
#
loop_
_entity_poly.entity_id
_entity_poly.type
_entity_poly.pdbx_seq_one_letter_code
_entity_poly.pdbx_strand_id
1 'polypeptide(L)'
;MKAVYTQKNIVIIALIVFINSGVCKIMAQTPQIWKRYTGEIAEPNIPVLPNYSYAGYMRGEMAIPETFVYPVFDVTDPAYGAVPNDENSDQEAIQAAIDAAETNGGGIVFFPAGEYLVNTDPNKTSPITINSSNIILKGSGSVPGGTIINMKNYMRLPSRVLPWDNVPMFVFNPVNMPAVESTSITKDSRRGDNFIYVDNPVLFLKAKYCRLVMNANTAANNVYLEGKRPRSIWTTIINNGVSLQEIHEIESIDIAHKKVYFKDPIIDNINSAHHWKAQTFTLLENCGFEDIHFKANFLETFVHHKDYIHDYGWKALKMSGVAHSWVRRSRFSSVSNSVKITASSYASSILNILVDGNSGHALSIVDDGSTRILQGLIWDNTSSGQWHGADMSDETCGSVVWRIYAPKKYGMDLHGSMPRTNLVDLYTMSWVSGAGGNYVNLPNHLTGLTLWNVKRTDSSSTKVNLWNDCGGDYCGLSIVNPIIVGYHGKASTTFDPAQVKYEESNGTKVSIASLYEAQLEHRLGAKPDWIDSALDKWNTLKEDWYATDTLELMPRGDAHVRSGTCGYINSGQSTNLEIKRDGGSYQR
;
A
#
# COMPACT_ATOMS: atom_id res chain seq x y z
N MET A 1 33.49 73.61 57.49
CA MET A 1 34.14 74.69 56.70
C MET A 1 34.37 74.17 55.30
N LYS A 2 33.81 74.86 54.27
CA LYS A 2 34.25 74.99 52.85
C LYS A 2 34.66 73.71 52.09
N ALA A 3 34.31 73.42 50.83
CA ALA A 3 33.81 74.11 49.64
C ALA A 3 33.31 72.99 48.68
N VAL A 4 32.19 73.09 47.96
CA VAL A 4 31.93 73.81 46.67
C VAL A 4 32.78 73.31 45.47
N TYR A 5 32.08 72.54 44.61
CA TYR A 5 32.12 72.38 43.14
C TYR A 5 33.31 71.70 42.42
N THR A 6 33.00 70.66 41.61
CA THR A 6 32.83 70.84 40.14
C THR A 6 32.21 69.61 39.46
N GLN A 7 31.47 69.90 38.38
CA GLN A 7 30.62 69.04 37.55
C GLN A 7 31.36 67.89 36.83
N LYS A 8 30.67 66.74 36.68
CA LYS A 8 30.81 65.88 35.50
C LYS A 8 29.44 65.36 35.06
N ASN A 9 29.23 65.44 33.75
CA ASN A 9 28.00 65.19 33.00
C ASN A 9 27.41 63.80 33.24
N ILE A 10 26.11 63.75 33.52
CA ILE A 10 25.31 62.52 33.45
C ILE A 10 24.73 62.45 32.03
N VAL A 11 25.25 61.51 31.23
CA VAL A 11 24.57 61.04 30.02
C VAL A 11 23.60 59.95 30.46
N ILE A 12 22.30 60.21 30.35
CA ILE A 12 21.25 59.21 30.58
C ILE A 12 21.28 58.25 29.38
N ILE A 13 21.83 57.05 29.56
CA ILE A 13 21.65 55.93 28.64
C ILE A 13 20.35 55.23 29.05
N ALA A 14 19.27 55.52 28.32
CA ALA A 14 18.06 54.72 28.39
C ALA A 14 18.33 53.37 27.71
N LEU A 15 18.56 52.33 28.51
CA LEU A 15 18.71 50.96 28.04
C LEU A 15 17.30 50.39 27.76
N ILE A 16 16.80 50.58 26.53
CA ILE A 16 15.63 49.85 26.05
C ILE A 16 16.11 48.47 25.61
N VAL A 17 15.96 47.48 26.49
CA VAL A 17 16.12 46.07 26.14
C VAL A 17 14.85 45.64 25.40
N PHE A 18 14.88 45.71 24.07
CA PHE A 18 13.95 44.93 23.25
C PHE A 18 14.42 43.47 23.30
N ILE A 19 13.77 42.66 24.15
CA ILE A 19 13.82 41.20 24.03
C ILE A 19 13.07 40.85 22.75
N ASN A 20 13.80 40.83 21.63
CA ASN A 20 13.29 40.29 20.40
C ASN A 20 13.33 38.76 20.55
N SER A 21 12.27 38.18 21.11
CA SER A 21 12.00 36.74 21.03
C SER A 21 11.61 36.38 19.60
N GLY A 22 12.54 36.60 18.68
CA GLY A 22 12.52 36.03 17.34
C GLY A 22 12.74 34.53 17.48
N VAL A 23 11.67 33.79 17.80
CA VAL A 23 11.61 32.38 17.45
C VAL A 23 11.62 32.36 15.93
N CYS A 24 12.82 32.31 15.35
CA CYS A 24 13.00 31.99 13.95
C CYS A 24 12.43 30.58 13.80
N LYS A 25 11.16 30.48 13.39
CA LYS A 25 10.62 29.24 12.83
C LYS A 25 11.55 28.93 11.68
N ILE A 26 12.50 28.02 11.88
CA ILE A 26 13.28 27.43 10.80
C ILE A 26 12.22 26.79 9.91
N MET A 27 11.82 27.49 8.85
CA MET A 27 10.94 26.89 7.86
C MET A 27 11.70 25.71 7.30
N ALA A 28 11.07 24.53 7.28
CA ALA A 28 11.68 23.34 6.71
C ALA A 28 12.15 23.69 5.29
N GLN A 29 13.41 23.44 4.98
CA GLN A 29 13.98 23.81 3.69
C GLN A 29 13.38 22.92 2.59
N THR A 30 13.21 23.45 1.38
CA THR A 30 12.98 22.61 0.19
C THR A 30 14.23 21.77 -0.03
N PRO A 31 14.12 20.43 -0.03
CA PRO A 31 15.29 19.57 -0.07
C PRO A 31 16.04 19.71 -1.41
N GLN A 32 17.37 19.73 -1.36
CA GLN A 32 18.22 19.90 -2.54
C GLN A 32 18.03 18.77 -3.54
N ILE A 33 17.80 17.55 -3.06
CA ILE A 33 17.51 16.42 -3.94
C ILE A 33 16.20 16.58 -4.74
N TRP A 34 15.19 17.25 -4.16
CA TRP A 34 13.98 17.61 -4.90
C TRP A 34 14.27 18.68 -5.96
N LYS A 35 15.06 19.70 -5.62
CA LYS A 35 15.50 20.73 -6.57
C LYS A 35 16.28 20.15 -7.74
N ARG A 36 17.11 19.12 -7.49
CA ARG A 36 17.80 18.41 -8.57
C ARG A 36 16.82 17.61 -9.43
N TYR A 37 15.83 16.96 -8.82
CA TYR A 37 14.80 16.21 -9.56
C TYR A 37 13.99 17.11 -10.50
N THR A 38 13.60 18.31 -10.05
CA THR A 38 12.85 19.29 -10.86
C THR A 38 13.71 20.08 -11.84
N GLY A 39 15.04 19.91 -11.81
CA GLY A 39 15.98 20.64 -12.66
C GLY A 39 16.26 22.08 -12.20
N GLU A 40 15.82 22.50 -11.01
CA GLU A 40 16.16 23.80 -10.43
C GLU A 40 17.66 23.92 -10.17
N ILE A 41 18.33 22.81 -9.82
CA ILE A 41 19.79 22.73 -9.66
C ILE A 41 20.36 21.57 -10.47
N ALA A 42 21.64 21.66 -10.83
CA ALA A 42 22.37 20.64 -11.58
C ALA A 42 23.63 20.19 -10.82
N GLU A 43 23.47 19.83 -9.53
CA GLU A 43 24.57 19.49 -8.63
C GLU A 43 24.98 18.01 -8.74
N PRO A 44 26.10 17.66 -9.42
CA PRO A 44 26.42 16.28 -9.82
C PRO A 44 26.52 15.27 -8.66
N ASN A 45 26.83 15.73 -7.44
CA ASN A 45 27.02 14.90 -6.25
C ASN A 45 25.71 14.44 -5.58
N ILE A 46 24.57 15.05 -5.91
CA ILE A 46 23.26 14.67 -5.38
C ILE A 46 22.65 13.60 -6.30
N PRO A 47 22.24 12.39 -5.88
CA PRO A 47 21.71 11.42 -6.83
C PRO A 47 20.40 11.88 -7.50
N VAL A 48 20.09 11.35 -8.68
CA VAL A 48 18.78 11.54 -9.32
C VAL A 48 17.77 10.62 -8.65
N LEU A 49 16.64 11.18 -8.19
CA LEU A 49 15.54 10.41 -7.64
C LEU A 49 14.87 9.55 -8.72
N PRO A 50 14.54 8.28 -8.44
CA PRO A 50 13.59 7.54 -9.27
C PRO A 50 12.23 8.25 -9.30
N ASN A 51 11.49 8.07 -10.40
CA ASN A 51 10.14 8.60 -10.51
C ASN A 51 9.12 7.57 -10.00
N TYR A 52 8.57 7.82 -8.81
CA TYR A 52 7.61 6.95 -8.13
C TYR A 52 6.14 7.32 -8.43
N SER A 53 5.89 8.42 -9.15
CA SER A 53 4.54 8.92 -9.42
C SER A 53 3.64 7.98 -10.22
N TYR A 54 4.19 6.93 -10.82
CA TYR A 54 3.45 5.93 -11.58
C TYR A 54 2.82 4.83 -10.72
N ALA A 55 3.02 4.84 -9.40
CA ALA A 55 2.39 3.87 -8.50
C ALA A 55 0.89 4.15 -8.29
N GLY A 56 0.11 3.07 -8.15
CA GLY A 56 -1.30 3.07 -7.81
C GLY A 56 -2.24 2.84 -8.99
N TYR A 57 -3.53 2.71 -8.68
CA TYR A 57 -4.63 2.59 -9.64
C TYR A 57 -4.47 3.58 -10.79
N MET A 58 -4.53 3.07 -12.02
CA MET A 58 -4.33 3.86 -13.24
C MET A 58 -3.08 4.76 -13.18
N ARG A 59 -1.99 4.23 -12.62
CA ARG A 59 -0.70 4.92 -12.41
C ARG A 59 -0.82 6.23 -11.61
N GLY A 60 -1.84 6.36 -10.76
CA GLY A 60 -2.11 7.58 -9.99
C GLY A 60 -2.72 8.73 -10.80
N GLU A 61 -3.09 8.50 -12.07
CA GLU A 61 -3.62 9.54 -12.98
C GLU A 61 -5.07 9.93 -12.63
N MET A 62 -5.83 9.04 -12.00
CA MET A 62 -7.24 9.25 -11.69
C MET A 62 -7.70 8.53 -10.42
N ALA A 63 -8.84 8.98 -9.88
CA ALA A 63 -9.48 8.33 -8.75
C ALA A 63 -9.97 6.91 -9.11
N ILE A 64 -9.95 6.01 -8.12
CA ILE A 64 -10.78 4.80 -8.20
C ILE A 64 -12.26 5.27 -8.20
N PRO A 65 -13.08 4.87 -9.18
CA PRO A 65 -14.45 5.38 -9.32
C PRO A 65 -15.29 5.17 -8.06
N GLU A 66 -16.08 6.15 -7.62
CA GLU A 66 -17.03 5.97 -6.50
C GLU A 66 -18.31 5.23 -6.92
N THR A 67 -18.62 5.26 -8.21
CA THR A 67 -19.75 4.55 -8.82
C THR A 67 -19.25 3.74 -9.99
N PHE A 68 -19.84 2.55 -10.18
CA PHE A 68 -19.51 1.66 -11.28
C PHE A 68 -20.77 1.33 -12.06
N VAL A 69 -20.64 1.27 -13.38
CA VAL A 69 -21.74 0.91 -14.28
C VAL A 69 -21.65 -0.59 -14.57
N TYR A 70 -21.92 -1.40 -13.55
CA TYR A 70 -21.96 -2.86 -13.64
C TYR A 70 -23.29 -3.39 -13.09
N PRO A 71 -23.78 -4.54 -13.59
CA PRO A 71 -24.88 -5.24 -12.95
C PRO A 71 -24.53 -5.60 -11.50
N VAL A 72 -25.55 -5.54 -10.64
CA VAL A 72 -25.41 -5.82 -9.21
C VAL A 72 -25.92 -7.24 -8.93
N PHE A 73 -25.08 -8.01 -8.26
CA PHE A 73 -25.32 -9.37 -7.79
C PHE A 73 -25.37 -9.31 -6.26
N ASP A 74 -26.54 -9.03 -5.71
CA ASP A 74 -26.77 -8.97 -4.26
C ASP A 74 -26.71 -10.38 -3.68
N VAL A 75 -25.77 -10.65 -2.76
CA VAL A 75 -25.58 -12.00 -2.20
C VAL A 75 -26.82 -12.53 -1.47
N THR A 76 -27.73 -11.66 -1.04
CA THR A 76 -28.99 -12.03 -0.36
C THR A 76 -30.15 -12.29 -1.31
N ASP A 77 -29.96 -12.08 -2.62
CA ASP A 77 -30.97 -12.43 -3.62
C ASP A 77 -31.32 -13.93 -3.48
N PRO A 78 -32.61 -14.31 -3.56
CA PRO A 78 -33.02 -15.71 -3.46
C PRO A 78 -32.32 -16.67 -4.43
N ALA A 79 -31.73 -16.17 -5.53
CA ALA A 79 -30.92 -16.97 -6.45
C ALA A 79 -29.58 -17.43 -5.84
N TYR A 80 -29.06 -16.74 -4.83
CA TYR A 80 -27.80 -17.07 -4.15
C TYR A 80 -28.01 -17.45 -2.68
N GLY A 81 -28.85 -16.71 -1.97
CA GLY A 81 -29.41 -17.11 -0.67
C GLY A 81 -28.55 -16.87 0.56
N ALA A 82 -27.65 -15.86 0.56
CA ALA A 82 -26.95 -15.48 1.78
C ALA A 82 -27.93 -14.83 2.78
N VAL A 83 -27.76 -15.10 4.07
CA VAL A 83 -28.64 -14.58 5.12
C VAL A 83 -27.77 -13.99 6.22
N PRO A 84 -27.55 -12.65 6.23
CA PRO A 84 -26.71 -12.06 7.24
C PRO A 84 -27.35 -12.15 8.63
N ASN A 85 -26.49 -12.23 9.65
CA ASN A 85 -26.82 -12.31 11.06
C ASN A 85 -27.55 -13.59 11.49
N ASP A 86 -27.42 -14.67 10.73
CA ASP A 86 -27.83 -16.00 11.18
C ASP A 86 -26.62 -16.83 11.68
N GLU A 87 -26.85 -18.11 11.97
CA GLU A 87 -25.79 -19.03 12.43
C GLU A 87 -25.22 -19.91 11.30
N ASN A 88 -25.70 -19.74 10.07
CA ASN A 88 -25.37 -20.58 8.92
C ASN A 88 -24.18 -20.00 8.14
N SER A 89 -23.60 -20.82 7.26
CA SER A 89 -22.49 -20.39 6.40
C SER A 89 -23.02 -19.70 5.15
N ASP A 90 -22.52 -18.49 4.87
CA ASP A 90 -22.84 -17.74 3.65
C ASP A 90 -21.86 -18.03 2.50
N GLN A 91 -20.82 -18.82 2.75
CA GLN A 91 -19.71 -19.00 1.80
C GLN A 91 -20.16 -19.51 0.42
N GLU A 92 -21.13 -20.43 0.35
CA GLU A 92 -21.63 -20.98 -0.92
C GLU A 92 -22.47 -19.96 -1.68
N ALA A 93 -23.33 -19.21 -0.98
CA ALA A 93 -24.13 -18.13 -1.56
C ALA A 93 -23.23 -17.02 -2.13
N ILE A 94 -22.20 -16.63 -1.40
CA ILE A 94 -21.22 -15.63 -1.85
C ILE A 94 -20.51 -16.12 -3.13
N GLN A 95 -20.08 -17.38 -3.16
CA GLN A 95 -19.46 -17.95 -4.36
C GLN A 95 -20.43 -17.97 -5.55
N ALA A 96 -21.70 -18.35 -5.34
CA ALA A 96 -22.70 -18.37 -6.40
C ALA A 96 -22.97 -16.98 -7.01
N ALA A 97 -22.99 -15.92 -6.18
CA ALA A 97 -23.12 -14.55 -6.65
C ALA A 97 -21.91 -14.10 -7.48
N ILE A 98 -20.70 -14.49 -7.05
CA ILE A 98 -19.46 -14.26 -7.82
C ILE A 98 -19.53 -14.99 -9.17
N ASP A 99 -19.85 -16.28 -9.17
CA ASP A 99 -19.91 -17.09 -10.39
C ASP A 99 -20.91 -16.51 -11.41
N ALA A 100 -22.04 -15.98 -10.92
CA ALA A 100 -23.03 -15.29 -11.75
C ALA A 100 -22.47 -13.98 -12.34
N ALA A 101 -21.75 -13.18 -11.53
CA ALA A 101 -21.09 -11.96 -11.99
C ALA A 101 -20.01 -12.25 -13.06
N GLU A 102 -19.23 -13.33 -12.87
CA GLU A 102 -18.21 -13.76 -13.83
C GLU A 102 -18.82 -14.26 -15.13
N THR A 103 -19.90 -15.04 -15.05
CA THR A 103 -20.66 -15.51 -16.22
C THR A 103 -21.22 -14.33 -17.03
N ASN A 104 -21.58 -13.23 -16.35
CA ASN A 104 -22.02 -11.99 -16.98
C ASN A 104 -20.87 -11.15 -17.59
N GLY A 105 -19.61 -11.55 -17.38
CA GLY A 105 -18.42 -10.82 -17.85
C GLY A 105 -17.97 -9.68 -16.94
N GLY A 106 -18.50 -9.61 -15.73
CA GLY A 106 -18.24 -8.56 -14.75
C GLY A 106 -19.49 -8.19 -13.95
N GLY A 107 -19.29 -7.64 -12.75
CA GLY A 107 -20.38 -7.32 -11.83
C GLY A 107 -19.90 -6.74 -10.52
N ILE A 108 -20.81 -6.02 -9.84
CA ILE A 108 -20.67 -5.72 -8.43
C ILE A 108 -21.32 -6.86 -7.66
N VAL A 109 -20.54 -7.63 -6.92
CA VAL A 109 -21.06 -8.56 -5.90
C VAL A 109 -21.30 -7.75 -4.64
N PHE A 110 -22.57 -7.45 -4.38
CA PHE A 110 -22.99 -6.53 -3.34
C PHE A 110 -23.35 -7.27 -2.06
N PHE A 111 -22.86 -6.76 -0.94
CA PHE A 111 -23.16 -7.24 0.40
C PHE A 111 -23.98 -6.16 1.13
N PRO A 112 -25.29 -6.39 1.36
CA PRO A 112 -26.07 -5.60 2.31
C PRO A 112 -25.43 -5.58 3.70
N ALA A 113 -25.84 -4.63 4.53
CA ALA A 113 -25.40 -4.55 5.92
C ALA A 113 -25.74 -5.83 6.72
N GLY A 114 -24.86 -6.19 7.65
CA GLY A 114 -24.99 -7.40 8.48
C GLY A 114 -23.73 -8.27 8.49
N GLU A 115 -23.72 -9.27 9.36
CA GLU A 115 -22.62 -10.22 9.54
C GLU A 115 -22.84 -11.50 8.74
N TYR A 116 -21.94 -11.78 7.78
CA TYR A 116 -21.94 -12.99 6.96
C TYR A 116 -20.86 -13.96 7.46
N LEU A 117 -21.21 -15.23 7.69
CA LEU A 117 -20.27 -16.20 8.24
C LEU A 117 -19.58 -16.99 7.13
N VAL A 118 -18.25 -17.03 7.17
CA VAL A 118 -17.42 -17.81 6.24
C VAL A 118 -16.48 -18.74 6.99
N ASN A 119 -16.06 -19.82 6.33
CA ASN A 119 -15.19 -20.85 6.91
C ASN A 119 -15.72 -21.41 8.25
N THR A 120 -17.01 -21.73 8.31
CA THR A 120 -17.68 -22.26 9.52
C THR A 120 -17.31 -23.72 9.83
N ASP A 121 -16.93 -24.49 8.80
CA ASP A 121 -16.34 -25.83 8.97
C ASP A 121 -14.82 -25.73 9.17
N PRO A 122 -14.28 -26.13 10.35
CA PRO A 122 -12.84 -26.09 10.62
C PRO A 122 -12.00 -27.04 9.75
N ASN A 123 -12.64 -27.95 9.01
CA ASN A 123 -11.95 -28.86 8.09
C ASN A 123 -11.80 -28.29 6.68
N LYS A 124 -12.45 -27.15 6.38
CA LYS A 124 -12.47 -26.57 5.04
C LYS A 124 -11.11 -25.99 4.68
N THR A 125 -10.71 -26.25 3.44
CA THR A 125 -9.45 -25.80 2.85
C THR A 125 -9.67 -24.93 1.61
N SER A 126 -10.92 -24.72 1.21
CA SER A 126 -11.28 -23.99 -0.01
C SER A 126 -11.60 -22.52 0.27
N PRO A 127 -10.97 -21.59 -0.48
CA PRO A 127 -11.28 -20.18 -0.40
C PRO A 127 -12.55 -19.83 -1.20
N ILE A 128 -12.98 -18.59 -1.12
CA ILE A 128 -13.86 -17.95 -2.11
C ILE A 128 -12.97 -17.42 -3.23
N THR A 129 -13.26 -17.81 -4.47
CA THR A 129 -12.42 -17.54 -5.64
C THR A 129 -13.05 -16.54 -6.58
N ILE A 130 -12.22 -15.65 -7.12
CA ILE A 130 -12.56 -14.69 -8.15
C ILE A 130 -11.54 -14.87 -9.27
N ASN A 131 -11.98 -15.26 -10.44
CA ASN A 131 -11.17 -15.70 -11.56
C ASN A 131 -11.28 -14.83 -12.81
N SER A 132 -12.16 -13.83 -12.81
CA SER A 132 -12.39 -12.93 -13.94
C SER A 132 -12.15 -11.45 -13.61
N SER A 133 -11.93 -10.65 -14.67
CA SER A 133 -11.82 -9.19 -14.58
C SER A 133 -13.18 -8.56 -14.27
N ASN A 134 -13.17 -7.28 -13.86
CA ASN A 134 -14.37 -6.46 -13.63
C ASN A 134 -15.29 -6.99 -12.52
N ILE A 135 -14.74 -7.69 -11.53
CA ILE A 135 -15.47 -8.16 -10.35
C ILE A 135 -15.14 -7.26 -9.16
N ILE A 136 -16.17 -6.65 -8.58
CA ILE A 136 -16.04 -5.77 -7.42
C ILE A 136 -16.84 -6.38 -6.27
N LEU A 137 -16.13 -6.77 -5.21
CA LEU A 137 -16.75 -7.14 -3.93
C LEU A 137 -17.00 -5.85 -3.14
N LYS A 138 -18.28 -5.48 -2.97
CA LYS A 138 -18.67 -4.20 -2.37
C LYS A 138 -19.63 -4.38 -1.20
N GLY A 139 -19.22 -3.95 -0.02
CA GLY A 139 -20.08 -3.89 1.16
C GLY A 139 -20.88 -2.60 1.29
N SER A 140 -21.75 -2.58 2.29
CA SER A 140 -22.52 -1.41 2.73
C SER A 140 -21.76 -0.48 3.67
N GLY A 141 -20.43 -0.62 3.77
CA GLY A 141 -19.56 0.14 4.68
C GLY A 141 -18.78 -0.77 5.63
N SER A 142 -17.56 -0.36 6.00
CA SER A 142 -16.69 -1.08 6.95
C SER A 142 -16.76 -0.54 8.39
N VAL A 143 -17.67 0.39 8.63
CA VAL A 143 -17.94 1.03 9.93
C VAL A 143 -19.07 0.28 10.64
N PRO A 144 -19.31 0.51 11.95
CA PRO A 144 -20.44 -0.09 12.66
C PRO A 144 -21.78 0.13 11.94
N GLY A 145 -22.62 -0.91 11.90
CA GLY A 145 -23.86 -0.94 11.11
C GLY A 145 -23.67 -1.30 9.63
N GLY A 146 -22.44 -1.48 9.15
CA GLY A 146 -22.11 -1.87 7.79
C GLY A 146 -22.05 -3.39 7.55
N THR A 147 -21.27 -3.80 6.55
CA THR A 147 -21.06 -5.21 6.20
C THR A 147 -19.89 -5.79 6.97
N ILE A 148 -20.12 -6.91 7.64
CA ILE A 148 -19.09 -7.72 8.30
C ILE A 148 -19.00 -9.07 7.61
N ILE A 149 -17.81 -9.48 7.19
CA ILE A 149 -17.53 -10.86 6.79
C ILE A 149 -16.72 -11.51 7.90
N ASN A 150 -17.31 -12.48 8.61
CA ASN A 150 -16.72 -13.13 9.77
C ASN A 150 -16.16 -14.51 9.43
N MET A 151 -14.83 -14.62 9.36
CA MET A 151 -14.12 -15.88 9.22
C MET A 151 -14.11 -16.62 10.56
N LYS A 152 -14.90 -17.70 10.65
CA LYS A 152 -15.14 -18.41 11.92
C LYS A 152 -13.95 -19.24 12.39
N ASN A 153 -13.32 -19.99 11.49
CA ASN A 153 -12.15 -20.81 11.77
C ASN A 153 -10.95 -20.36 10.94
N TYR A 154 -9.73 -20.72 11.33
CA TYR A 154 -8.56 -20.55 10.46
C TYR A 154 -8.68 -21.48 9.24
N MET A 155 -8.05 -21.10 8.14
CA MET A 155 -7.97 -21.95 6.96
C MET A 155 -7.10 -23.17 7.27
N ARG A 156 -7.67 -24.36 7.19
CA ARG A 156 -6.92 -25.59 7.46
C ARG A 156 -5.82 -25.76 6.42
N LEU A 157 -4.60 -26.06 6.87
CA LEU A 157 -3.48 -26.36 5.98
C LEU A 157 -3.70 -27.74 5.32
N PRO A 158 -3.77 -27.83 3.98
CA PRO A 158 -3.85 -29.12 3.30
C PRO A 158 -2.58 -29.95 3.48
N SER A 159 -2.70 -31.28 3.38
CA SER A 159 -1.51 -32.15 3.39
C SER A 159 -0.60 -31.81 2.21
N ARG A 160 0.72 -31.78 2.45
CA ARG A 160 1.78 -31.49 1.45
C ARG A 160 1.80 -30.05 0.93
N VAL A 161 1.01 -29.15 1.49
CA VAL A 161 1.13 -27.69 1.26
C VAL A 161 2.04 -27.11 2.34
N LEU A 162 2.94 -26.22 1.93
CA LEU A 162 3.85 -25.55 2.86
C LEU A 162 3.07 -24.49 3.65
N PRO A 163 3.39 -24.26 4.94
CA PRO A 163 2.66 -23.31 5.78
C PRO A 163 2.46 -21.92 5.18
N TRP A 164 3.48 -21.35 4.54
CA TRP A 164 3.42 -20.02 3.92
C TRP A 164 2.46 -19.97 2.71
N ASP A 165 2.26 -21.10 2.04
CA ASP A 165 1.37 -21.26 0.89
C ASP A 165 -0.10 -21.49 1.28
N ASN A 166 -0.45 -21.45 2.58
CA ASN A 166 -1.83 -21.60 3.03
C ASN A 166 -2.75 -20.59 2.32
N VAL A 167 -3.99 -20.94 2.02
CA VAL A 167 -4.84 -20.07 1.20
C VAL A 167 -5.53 -18.99 2.06
N PRO A 168 -5.63 -17.74 1.58
CA PRO A 168 -6.51 -16.72 2.18
C PRO A 168 -7.98 -17.01 1.94
N MET A 169 -8.86 -16.36 2.71
CA MET A 169 -10.31 -16.54 2.56
C MET A 169 -10.83 -16.09 1.19
N PHE A 170 -10.38 -14.94 0.69
CA PHE A 170 -10.71 -14.45 -0.65
C PHE A 170 -9.47 -14.46 -1.55
N VAL A 171 -9.62 -15.03 -2.75
CA VAL A 171 -8.52 -15.17 -3.70
C VAL A 171 -8.96 -14.72 -5.09
N PHE A 172 -8.48 -13.55 -5.51
CA PHE A 172 -8.46 -13.20 -6.92
C PHE A 172 -7.29 -13.90 -7.58
N ASN A 173 -7.57 -14.73 -8.56
CA ASN A 173 -6.56 -15.51 -9.26
C ASN A 173 -7.00 -15.78 -10.70
N PRO A 174 -6.27 -15.30 -11.72
CA PRO A 174 -6.63 -15.57 -13.10
C PRO A 174 -6.59 -17.07 -13.41
N VAL A 175 -7.55 -17.53 -14.20
CA VAL A 175 -7.62 -18.90 -14.72
C VAL A 175 -7.67 -18.88 -16.25
N ASN A 176 -7.31 -19.98 -16.89
CA ASN A 176 -7.37 -20.14 -18.35
C ASN A 176 -6.58 -19.08 -19.13
N MET A 177 -5.41 -18.68 -18.61
CA MET A 177 -4.57 -17.65 -19.22
C MET A 177 -3.92 -18.14 -20.52
N PRO A 178 -3.76 -17.25 -21.52
CA PRO A 178 -3.02 -17.60 -22.73
C PRO A 178 -1.56 -17.94 -22.41
N ALA A 179 -0.94 -18.75 -23.27
CA ALA A 179 0.47 -19.07 -23.15
C ALA A 179 1.33 -17.80 -23.23
N VAL A 180 2.31 -17.69 -22.34
CA VAL A 180 3.28 -16.59 -22.36
C VAL A 180 4.26 -16.79 -23.51
N GLU A 181 4.24 -15.89 -24.48
CA GLU A 181 5.24 -15.80 -25.53
C GLU A 181 6.37 -14.86 -25.11
N SER A 182 7.58 -15.07 -25.65
CA SER A 182 8.76 -14.28 -25.28
C SER A 182 9.65 -13.94 -26.47
N THR A 183 10.30 -12.78 -26.39
CA THR A 183 11.32 -12.34 -27.34
C THR A 183 12.48 -11.66 -26.60
N SER A 184 13.67 -11.65 -27.20
CA SER A 184 14.84 -11.01 -26.62
C SER A 184 14.77 -9.50 -26.73
N ILE A 185 15.25 -8.78 -25.70
CA ILE A 185 15.54 -7.36 -25.80
C ILE A 185 16.91 -7.18 -26.48
N THR A 186 16.95 -6.37 -27.54
CA THR A 186 18.10 -6.31 -28.47
C THR A 186 19.02 -5.12 -28.26
N LYS A 187 18.61 -4.12 -27.47
CA LYS A 187 19.41 -2.93 -27.15
C LYS A 187 19.12 -2.45 -25.73
N ASP A 188 20.08 -1.72 -25.19
CA ASP A 188 19.96 -1.07 -23.89
C ASP A 188 18.85 -0.03 -23.90
N SER A 189 18.21 0.15 -22.74
CA SER A 189 17.21 1.21 -22.49
C SER A 189 17.53 1.85 -21.14
N ARG A 190 17.30 3.15 -21.02
CA ARG A 190 17.62 3.91 -19.81
C ARG A 190 16.40 4.02 -18.92
N ARG A 191 16.62 4.12 -17.61
CA ARG A 191 15.59 4.59 -16.67
C ARG A 191 14.98 5.88 -17.21
N GLY A 192 13.65 5.93 -17.25
CA GLY A 192 12.91 7.07 -17.78
C GLY A 192 12.55 6.96 -19.27
N ASP A 193 13.18 6.08 -20.05
CA ASP A 193 12.68 5.73 -21.39
C ASP A 193 11.32 5.04 -21.26
N ASN A 194 10.43 5.23 -22.23
CA ASN A 194 9.10 4.61 -22.26
C ASN A 194 8.97 3.58 -23.39
N PHE A 195 10.08 2.99 -23.83
CA PHE A 195 10.09 1.95 -24.86
C PHE A 195 11.29 1.03 -24.70
N ILE A 196 11.20 -0.15 -25.33
CA ILE A 196 12.30 -1.11 -25.47
C ILE A 196 12.47 -1.53 -26.93
N TYR A 197 13.66 -2.05 -27.26
CA TYR A 197 13.92 -2.71 -28.54
C TYR A 197 13.81 -4.22 -28.38
N VAL A 198 13.01 -4.88 -29.21
CA VAL A 198 12.80 -6.33 -29.18
C VAL A 198 13.19 -6.99 -30.49
N ASP A 199 13.40 -8.30 -30.51
CA ASP A 199 13.68 -8.98 -31.78
C ASP A 199 12.39 -9.20 -32.61
N ASN A 200 11.29 -9.57 -31.94
CA ASN A 200 9.99 -9.82 -32.56
C ASN A 200 8.88 -8.96 -31.93
N PRO A 201 8.63 -7.74 -32.43
CA PRO A 201 7.57 -6.85 -31.91
C PRO A 201 6.16 -7.35 -32.23
N VAL A 202 5.99 -8.23 -33.22
CA VAL A 202 4.67 -8.71 -33.69
C VAL A 202 3.93 -9.50 -32.61
N LEU A 203 4.66 -10.14 -31.68
CA LEU A 203 4.07 -10.85 -30.53
C LEU A 203 3.14 -9.97 -29.69
N PHE A 204 3.40 -8.66 -29.65
CA PHE A 204 2.70 -7.74 -28.78
C PHE A 204 1.48 -7.06 -29.41
N LEU A 205 1.15 -7.36 -30.68
CA LEU A 205 0.02 -6.71 -31.37
C LEU A 205 -1.35 -6.97 -30.74
N LYS A 206 -1.48 -8.06 -29.97
CA LYS A 206 -2.71 -8.41 -29.22
C LYS A 206 -2.51 -8.43 -27.71
N ALA A 207 -1.31 -8.09 -27.25
CA ALA A 207 -1.01 -8.05 -25.83
C ALA A 207 -1.31 -6.65 -25.30
N LYS A 208 -1.96 -6.58 -24.14
CA LYS A 208 -2.15 -5.31 -23.43
C LYS A 208 -0.98 -5.00 -22.48
N TYR A 209 -0.38 -6.04 -21.91
CA TYR A 209 0.72 -5.90 -20.98
C TYR A 209 1.97 -6.60 -21.49
N CYS A 210 3.12 -6.01 -21.15
CA CYS A 210 4.44 -6.58 -21.38
C CYS A 210 5.11 -6.79 -20.02
N ARG A 211 5.60 -8.01 -19.78
CA ARG A 211 6.45 -8.31 -18.64
C ARG A 211 7.90 -8.38 -19.09
N LEU A 212 8.75 -7.54 -18.53
CA LEU A 212 10.19 -7.55 -18.75
C LEU A 212 10.82 -8.43 -17.68
N VAL A 213 11.64 -9.40 -18.09
CA VAL A 213 12.25 -10.38 -17.17
C VAL A 213 13.73 -10.50 -17.45
N MET A 214 14.53 -10.39 -16.39
CA MET A 214 15.92 -10.81 -16.34
C MET A 214 16.02 -12.03 -15.44
N ASN A 215 16.20 -13.20 -16.03
CA ASN A 215 16.51 -14.40 -15.25
C ASN A 215 17.81 -14.18 -14.45
N ALA A 216 17.94 -14.91 -13.35
CA ALA A 216 19.11 -14.83 -12.46
C ALA A 216 20.45 -14.75 -13.23
N ASN A 217 21.20 -13.67 -12.99
CA ASN A 217 22.43 -13.35 -13.71
C ASN A 217 23.47 -12.70 -12.79
N THR A 218 24.60 -13.38 -12.58
CA THR A 218 25.69 -12.89 -11.72
C THR A 218 26.41 -11.66 -12.29
N ALA A 219 26.39 -11.45 -13.61
CA ALA A 219 26.96 -10.24 -14.21
C ALA A 219 26.19 -8.98 -13.78
N ALA A 220 24.90 -9.11 -13.48
CA ALA A 220 24.06 -8.01 -13.02
C ALA A 220 24.34 -7.61 -11.55
N ASN A 221 24.98 -8.48 -10.76
CA ASN A 221 25.27 -8.22 -9.34
C ASN A 221 26.02 -6.90 -9.14
N ASN A 222 27.02 -6.61 -9.98
CA ASN A 222 27.83 -5.39 -9.85
C ASN A 222 26.99 -4.11 -10.02
N VAL A 223 25.94 -4.16 -10.84
CA VAL A 223 25.06 -3.00 -11.08
C VAL A 223 24.14 -2.80 -9.87
N TYR A 224 23.47 -3.86 -9.42
CA TYR A 224 22.40 -3.73 -8.42
C TYR A 224 22.88 -3.76 -6.96
N LEU A 225 24.09 -4.25 -6.71
CA LEU A 225 24.74 -4.19 -5.39
C LEU A 225 25.59 -2.93 -5.20
N GLU A 226 25.83 -2.13 -6.24
CA GLU A 226 26.58 -0.88 -6.17
C GLU A 226 27.90 -0.99 -5.37
N GLY A 227 28.67 -2.06 -5.63
CA GLY A 227 29.95 -2.33 -4.97
C GLY A 227 29.86 -2.92 -3.56
N LYS A 228 28.65 -3.17 -3.02
CA LYS A 228 28.48 -3.90 -1.78
C LYS A 228 28.81 -5.37 -1.98
N ARG A 229 29.57 -5.93 -1.03
CA ARG A 229 29.90 -7.35 -0.98
C ARG A 229 28.79 -8.11 -0.23
N PRO A 230 28.11 -9.09 -0.86
CA PRO A 230 27.19 -9.98 -0.17
C PRO A 230 27.90 -10.79 0.91
N ARG A 231 27.19 -11.11 2.00
CA ARG A 231 27.66 -12.06 3.01
C ARG A 231 27.70 -13.46 2.39
N SER A 232 28.67 -14.28 2.77
CA SER A 232 28.87 -15.63 2.18
C SER A 232 27.67 -16.57 2.32
N ILE A 233 26.80 -16.31 3.31
CA ILE A 233 25.57 -17.08 3.55
C ILE A 233 24.39 -16.68 2.65
N TRP A 234 24.51 -15.60 1.87
CA TRP A 234 23.49 -15.14 0.92
C TRP A 234 23.64 -15.87 -0.41
N THR A 235 23.41 -17.19 -0.37
CA THR A 235 23.77 -18.11 -1.45
C THR A 235 22.97 -17.88 -2.73
N THR A 236 21.74 -17.38 -2.67
CA THR A 236 20.91 -17.11 -3.85
C THR A 236 21.58 -16.08 -4.76
N ILE A 237 21.95 -14.91 -4.23
CA ILE A 237 22.57 -13.85 -5.03
C ILE A 237 24.02 -14.16 -5.41
N ILE A 238 24.76 -14.92 -4.59
CA ILE A 238 26.14 -15.30 -4.89
C ILE A 238 26.20 -16.36 -6.01
N ASN A 239 25.39 -17.41 -5.90
CA ASN A 239 25.47 -18.55 -6.81
C ASN A 239 24.70 -18.33 -8.10
N ASN A 240 23.53 -17.69 -8.03
CA ASN A 240 22.63 -17.53 -9.19
C ASN A 240 22.73 -16.11 -9.76
N GLY A 241 22.93 -15.11 -8.90
CA GLY A 241 22.92 -13.70 -9.28
C GLY A 241 21.55 -13.05 -9.15
N VAL A 242 21.48 -11.79 -9.55
CA VAL A 242 20.26 -10.99 -9.51
C VAL A 242 19.26 -11.47 -10.57
N SER A 243 18.02 -11.69 -10.15
CA SER A 243 16.82 -11.96 -10.97
C SER A 243 15.86 -10.80 -10.77
N LEU A 244 15.24 -10.31 -11.85
CA LEU A 244 14.36 -9.15 -11.81
C LEU A 244 13.22 -9.28 -12.80
N GLN A 245 12.12 -8.61 -12.48
CA GLN A 245 11.06 -8.32 -13.44
C GLN A 245 10.43 -6.94 -13.21
N GLU A 246 9.74 -6.46 -14.24
CA GLU A 246 8.83 -5.30 -14.19
C GLU A 246 7.73 -5.43 -15.25
N ILE A 247 6.58 -4.84 -14.99
CA ILE A 247 5.38 -4.93 -15.83
C ILE A 247 5.02 -3.54 -16.35
N HIS A 248 4.65 -3.48 -17.62
CA HIS A 248 4.23 -2.26 -18.30
C HIS A 248 2.95 -2.48 -19.10
N GLU A 249 2.08 -1.46 -19.14
CA GLU A 249 0.98 -1.40 -20.10
C GLU A 249 1.50 -0.87 -21.45
N ILE A 250 1.16 -1.58 -22.52
CA ILE A 250 1.57 -1.25 -23.88
C ILE A 250 0.74 -0.06 -24.38
N GLU A 251 1.43 0.95 -24.90
CA GLU A 251 0.83 2.10 -25.57
C GLU A 251 0.74 1.86 -27.08
N SER A 252 1.85 1.47 -27.71
CA SER A 252 1.90 1.23 -29.16
C SER A 252 3.07 0.35 -29.57
N ILE A 253 2.98 -0.23 -30.77
CA ILE A 253 4.00 -1.11 -31.35
C ILE A 253 4.52 -0.51 -32.65
N ASP A 254 5.84 -0.36 -32.76
CA ASP A 254 6.52 0.03 -33.99
C ASP A 254 7.27 -1.19 -34.55
N ILE A 255 6.64 -1.86 -35.52
CA ILE A 255 7.19 -3.06 -36.16
C ILE A 255 8.46 -2.72 -36.95
N ALA A 256 8.47 -1.58 -37.65
CA ALA A 256 9.55 -1.21 -38.57
C ALA A 256 10.87 -0.95 -37.81
N HIS A 257 10.78 -0.31 -36.64
CA HIS A 257 11.94 -0.03 -35.79
C HIS A 257 12.13 -1.04 -34.65
N LYS A 258 11.30 -2.07 -34.61
CA LYS A 258 11.29 -3.12 -33.59
C LYS A 258 11.18 -2.59 -32.15
N LYS A 259 10.24 -1.66 -31.92
CA LYS A 259 10.00 -1.08 -30.60
C LYS A 259 8.63 -1.42 -30.05
N VAL A 260 8.58 -1.57 -28.73
CA VAL A 260 7.35 -1.61 -27.94
C VAL A 260 7.36 -0.38 -27.04
N TYR A 261 6.33 0.47 -27.15
CA TYR A 261 6.16 1.67 -26.34
C TYR A 261 5.19 1.40 -25.19
N PHE A 262 5.45 2.01 -24.04
CA PHE A 262 4.72 1.83 -22.79
C PHE A 262 4.09 3.13 -22.30
N LYS A 263 3.03 2.99 -21.50
CA LYS A 263 2.34 4.11 -20.83
C LYS A 263 3.10 4.67 -19.62
N ASP A 264 4.02 3.89 -19.07
CA ASP A 264 4.91 4.29 -17.99
C ASP A 264 6.37 4.01 -18.34
N PRO A 265 7.32 4.76 -17.77
CA PRO A 265 8.73 4.60 -18.08
C PRO A 265 9.33 3.37 -17.39
N ILE A 266 10.35 2.82 -18.05
CA ILE A 266 11.29 1.84 -17.52
C ILE A 266 11.86 2.31 -16.18
N ILE A 267 11.81 1.44 -15.17
CA ILE A 267 12.14 1.78 -13.78
C ILE A 267 13.65 1.85 -13.56
N ASP A 268 14.37 0.88 -14.13
CA ASP A 268 15.83 0.74 -14.01
C ASP A 268 16.47 0.51 -15.38
N ASN A 269 17.74 0.89 -15.54
CA ASN A 269 18.43 0.69 -16.81
C ASN A 269 18.38 -0.79 -17.23
N ILE A 270 17.95 -1.04 -18.46
CA ILE A 270 18.00 -2.35 -19.09
C ILE A 270 19.31 -2.44 -19.85
N ASN A 271 20.16 -3.39 -19.45
CA ASN A 271 21.36 -3.76 -20.18
C ASN A 271 21.06 -5.04 -20.98
N SER A 272 21.03 -4.92 -22.30
CA SER A 272 20.75 -6.04 -23.22
C SER A 272 21.76 -7.19 -23.08
N ALA A 273 23.00 -6.91 -22.65
CA ALA A 273 24.00 -7.94 -22.36
C ALA A 273 23.65 -8.81 -21.14
N HIS A 274 22.69 -8.39 -20.30
CA HIS A 274 22.18 -9.22 -19.20
C HIS A 274 21.06 -10.19 -19.63
N HIS A 275 20.75 -10.27 -20.93
CA HIS A 275 19.80 -11.21 -21.52
C HIS A 275 18.35 -11.03 -21.06
N TRP A 276 17.92 -9.78 -20.93
CA TRP A 276 16.52 -9.45 -20.68
C TRP A 276 15.60 -9.98 -21.79
N LYS A 277 14.41 -10.42 -21.38
CA LYS A 277 13.33 -10.84 -22.26
C LYS A 277 12.12 -9.95 -22.07
N ALA A 278 11.40 -9.71 -23.17
CA ALA A 278 10.07 -9.15 -23.15
C ALA A 278 9.06 -10.29 -23.36
N GLN A 279 8.03 -10.35 -22.53
CA GLN A 279 7.02 -11.40 -22.52
C GLN A 279 5.61 -10.82 -22.65
N THR A 280 4.75 -11.47 -23.43
CA THR A 280 3.31 -11.16 -23.40
C THR A 280 2.77 -11.50 -22.02
N PHE A 281 1.92 -10.64 -21.45
CA PHE A 281 1.33 -10.90 -20.15
C PHE A 281 -0.15 -10.56 -20.13
N THR A 282 -0.92 -11.35 -19.38
CA THR A 282 -2.36 -11.13 -19.17
C THR A 282 -2.57 -10.96 -17.67
N LEU A 283 -3.46 -10.05 -17.29
CA LEU A 283 -3.76 -9.70 -15.92
C LEU A 283 -5.28 -9.61 -15.77
N LEU A 284 -5.82 -9.89 -14.59
CA LEU A 284 -7.18 -9.49 -14.27
C LEU A 284 -7.23 -7.98 -14.13
N GLU A 285 -8.27 -7.33 -14.65
CA GLU A 285 -8.39 -5.88 -14.61
C GLU A 285 -9.61 -5.44 -13.81
N ASN A 286 -9.53 -4.25 -13.21
CA ASN A 286 -10.66 -3.61 -12.51
C ASN A 286 -11.31 -4.49 -11.43
N CYS A 287 -10.51 -5.27 -10.72
CA CYS A 287 -10.96 -6.07 -9.60
C CYS A 287 -10.93 -5.23 -8.31
N GLY A 288 -12.00 -5.31 -7.51
CA GLY A 288 -12.16 -4.48 -6.32
C GLY A 288 -12.56 -5.27 -5.07
N PHE A 289 -12.03 -4.88 -3.92
CA PHE A 289 -12.55 -5.23 -2.59
C PHE A 289 -12.76 -3.94 -1.79
N GLU A 290 -14.00 -3.58 -1.50
CA GLU A 290 -14.28 -2.28 -0.88
C GLU A 290 -15.45 -2.25 0.08
N ASP A 291 -15.36 -1.34 1.05
CA ASP A 291 -16.44 -1.02 1.99
C ASP A 291 -16.87 -2.22 2.85
N ILE A 292 -15.92 -3.08 3.25
CA ILE A 292 -16.17 -4.31 4.01
C ILE A 292 -15.32 -4.33 5.29
N HIS A 293 -15.93 -4.76 6.40
CA HIS A 293 -15.20 -5.19 7.59
C HIS A 293 -14.96 -6.70 7.53
N PHE A 294 -13.74 -7.12 7.23
CA PHE A 294 -13.33 -8.51 7.39
C PHE A 294 -12.89 -8.77 8.83
N LYS A 295 -13.56 -9.69 9.52
CA LYS A 295 -13.32 -10.04 10.91
C LYS A 295 -12.89 -11.50 10.98
N ALA A 296 -11.70 -11.75 11.52
CA ALA A 296 -11.25 -13.10 11.85
C ALA A 296 -11.30 -13.32 13.36
N ASN A 297 -11.35 -14.58 13.78
CA ASN A 297 -11.37 -14.97 15.19
C ASN A 297 -9.97 -15.40 15.69
N PHE A 298 -8.91 -14.70 15.27
CA PHE A 298 -7.58 -14.92 15.86
C PHE A 298 -7.49 -14.25 17.23
N LEU A 299 -7.83 -15.00 18.28
CA LEU A 299 -7.97 -14.48 19.63
C LEU A 299 -6.70 -14.62 20.49
N GLU A 300 -5.69 -15.35 20.02
CA GLU A 300 -4.42 -15.53 20.74
C GLU A 300 -3.48 -14.31 20.61
N THR A 301 -2.60 -14.15 21.59
CA THR A 301 -1.45 -13.24 21.45
C THR A 301 -0.51 -13.80 20.38
N PHE A 302 -0.22 -12.99 19.36
CA PHE A 302 0.66 -13.41 18.26
C PHE A 302 2.07 -13.76 18.73
N VAL A 303 2.60 -14.83 18.16
CA VAL A 303 3.96 -15.35 18.36
C VAL A 303 4.48 -15.73 17.00
N HIS A 304 5.51 -15.02 16.54
CA HIS A 304 6.14 -15.20 15.24
C HIS A 304 6.77 -16.59 15.13
N HIS A 305 6.48 -17.31 14.05
CA HIS A 305 6.96 -18.68 13.80
C HIS A 305 6.60 -19.72 14.88
N LYS A 306 5.52 -19.50 15.65
CA LYS A 306 5.01 -20.52 16.57
C LYS A 306 4.47 -21.73 15.80
N ASP A 307 3.58 -21.48 14.85
CA ASP A 307 2.95 -22.47 13.99
C ASP A 307 2.26 -21.80 12.79
N TYR A 308 1.75 -22.61 11.85
CA TYR A 308 1.07 -22.07 10.67
C TYR A 308 -0.22 -21.31 10.97
N ILE A 309 -0.87 -21.55 12.12
CA ILE A 309 -2.13 -20.89 12.47
C ILE A 309 -1.84 -19.43 12.79
N HIS A 310 -0.81 -19.19 13.62
CA HIS A 310 -0.37 -17.84 13.96
C HIS A 310 0.08 -17.07 12.72
N ASP A 311 0.97 -17.66 11.92
CA ASP A 311 1.59 -16.95 10.79
C ASP A 311 0.67 -16.86 9.56
N TYR A 312 -0.11 -17.91 9.26
CA TYR A 312 -0.76 -18.08 7.95
C TYR A 312 -2.19 -18.64 8.01
N GLY A 313 -2.79 -18.82 9.19
CA GLY A 313 -4.12 -19.43 9.35
C GLY A 313 -5.27 -18.46 9.08
N TRP A 314 -5.10 -17.18 9.41
CA TRP A 314 -6.15 -16.16 9.36
C TRP A 314 -5.84 -15.09 8.32
N LYS A 315 -5.72 -15.49 7.05
CA LYS A 315 -5.41 -14.59 5.94
C LYS A 315 -6.70 -14.15 5.24
N ALA A 316 -6.91 -12.84 5.10
CA ALA A 316 -8.19 -12.34 4.57
C ALA A 316 -8.24 -12.36 3.04
N LEU A 317 -7.32 -11.66 2.37
CA LEU A 317 -7.43 -11.40 0.94
C LEU A 317 -6.08 -11.53 0.21
N LYS A 318 -6.10 -12.19 -0.95
CA LYS A 318 -5.01 -12.15 -1.94
C LYS A 318 -5.53 -11.80 -3.33
N MET A 319 -4.82 -10.91 -4.01
CA MET A 319 -5.01 -10.59 -5.41
C MET A 319 -3.75 -10.96 -6.21
N SER A 320 -3.85 -11.99 -7.03
CA SER A 320 -2.75 -12.50 -7.86
C SER A 320 -2.93 -12.02 -9.31
N GLY A 321 -1.88 -11.47 -9.92
CA GLY A 321 -1.88 -11.13 -11.34
C GLY A 321 -2.98 -10.15 -11.73
N VAL A 322 -3.07 -9.04 -11.01
CA VAL A 322 -4.08 -8.00 -11.25
C VAL A 322 -3.46 -6.71 -11.78
N ALA A 323 -4.20 -5.97 -12.60
CA ALA A 323 -3.88 -4.64 -13.07
C ALA A 323 -5.02 -3.68 -12.73
N HIS A 324 -4.70 -2.42 -12.43
CA HIS A 324 -5.70 -1.37 -12.20
C HIS A 324 -6.80 -1.82 -11.24
N SER A 325 -6.39 -2.49 -10.17
CA SER A 325 -7.28 -3.12 -9.20
C SER A 325 -7.07 -2.49 -7.84
N TRP A 326 -7.99 -2.74 -6.91
CA TRP A 326 -7.94 -2.05 -5.62
C TRP A 326 -8.50 -2.83 -4.44
N VAL A 327 -7.99 -2.47 -3.27
CA VAL A 327 -8.59 -2.74 -1.97
C VAL A 327 -8.76 -1.40 -1.28
N ARG A 328 -9.98 -1.02 -0.88
CA ARG A 328 -10.16 0.28 -0.21
C ARG A 328 -11.26 0.38 0.81
N ARG A 329 -11.11 1.33 1.73
CA ARG A 329 -12.13 1.71 2.74
C ARG A 329 -12.63 0.50 3.54
N SER A 330 -11.70 -0.40 3.86
CA SER A 330 -11.99 -1.67 4.49
C SER A 330 -11.27 -1.80 5.83
N ARG A 331 -11.85 -2.61 6.71
CA ARG A 331 -11.32 -2.90 8.04
C ARG A 331 -10.99 -4.38 8.14
N PHE A 332 -9.85 -4.72 8.72
CA PHE A 332 -9.41 -6.09 8.97
C PHE A 332 -9.12 -6.28 10.45
N SER A 333 -9.97 -7.03 11.16
CA SER A 333 -9.81 -7.23 12.60
C SER A 333 -9.31 -8.63 12.93
N SER A 334 -8.28 -8.70 13.79
CA SER A 334 -7.73 -9.94 14.33
C SER A 334 -7.36 -10.94 13.23
N VAL A 335 -6.61 -10.47 12.23
CA VAL A 335 -6.10 -11.28 11.10
C VAL A 335 -4.61 -11.55 11.25
N SER A 336 -4.16 -12.71 10.76
CA SER A 336 -2.73 -12.99 10.59
C SER A 336 -2.16 -12.16 9.44
N ASN A 337 -2.88 -12.06 8.32
CA ASN A 337 -2.47 -11.24 7.17
C ASN A 337 -3.69 -10.54 6.58
N SER A 338 -3.63 -9.23 6.34
CA SER A 338 -4.79 -8.48 5.84
C SER A 338 -4.94 -8.59 4.32
N VAL A 339 -4.01 -8.01 3.56
CA VAL A 339 -4.10 -7.89 2.10
C VAL A 339 -2.77 -8.27 1.47
N LYS A 340 -2.83 -9.09 0.42
CA LYS A 340 -1.68 -9.42 -0.43
C LYS A 340 -1.99 -9.09 -1.90
N ILE A 341 -1.11 -8.36 -2.57
CA ILE A 341 -1.07 -8.21 -4.04
C ILE A 341 0.21 -8.85 -4.55
N THR A 342 0.10 -9.80 -5.49
CA THR A 342 1.20 -10.71 -5.86
C THR A 342 1.14 -11.14 -7.33
N ALA A 343 2.05 -12.03 -7.75
CA ALA A 343 2.09 -12.65 -9.07
C ALA A 343 2.14 -11.64 -10.22
N SER A 344 3.17 -10.78 -10.20
CA SER A 344 3.45 -9.79 -11.25
C SER A 344 2.28 -8.82 -11.49
N SER A 345 1.64 -8.35 -10.42
CA SER A 345 0.54 -7.36 -10.52
C SER A 345 1.05 -5.97 -10.92
N TYR A 346 0.18 -5.11 -11.44
CA TYR A 346 0.55 -3.81 -12.01
C TYR A 346 -0.40 -2.68 -11.57
N ALA A 347 0.16 -1.49 -11.30
CA ALA A 347 -0.57 -0.21 -11.17
C ALA A 347 -1.92 -0.32 -10.42
N SER A 348 -1.86 -0.88 -9.21
CA SER A 348 -3.01 -1.18 -8.35
C SER A 348 -2.82 -0.56 -6.96
N SER A 349 -3.90 -0.42 -6.20
CA SER A 349 -3.91 0.37 -4.95
C SER A 349 -4.50 -0.39 -3.74
N ILE A 350 -3.85 -0.26 -2.59
CA ILE A 350 -4.40 -0.60 -1.27
C ILE A 350 -4.54 0.71 -0.50
N LEU A 351 -5.77 1.20 -0.25
CA LEU A 351 -6.01 2.55 0.28
C LEU A 351 -7.06 2.59 1.40
N ASN A 352 -6.87 3.47 2.39
CA ASN A 352 -7.85 3.70 3.46
C ASN A 352 -8.19 2.42 4.24
N ILE A 353 -7.17 1.79 4.82
CA ILE A 353 -7.30 0.50 5.50
C ILE A 353 -7.08 0.66 7.01
N LEU A 354 -7.97 0.06 7.80
CA LEU A 354 -7.76 -0.17 9.23
C LEU A 354 -7.41 -1.64 9.45
N VAL A 355 -6.33 -1.90 10.18
CA VAL A 355 -6.03 -3.23 10.72
C VAL A 355 -5.99 -3.14 12.24
N ASP A 356 -6.87 -3.86 12.94
CA ASP A 356 -7.03 -3.73 14.39
C ASP A 356 -7.38 -5.04 15.10
N GLY A 357 -7.70 -4.98 16.39
CA GLY A 357 -7.87 -6.16 17.24
C GLY A 357 -6.54 -6.78 17.62
N ASN A 358 -6.45 -8.11 17.59
CA ASN A 358 -5.19 -8.81 17.88
C ASN A 358 -4.16 -8.61 16.76
N SER A 359 -2.90 -8.55 17.18
CA SER A 359 -1.77 -8.48 16.24
C SER A 359 -1.63 -9.79 15.48
N GLY A 360 -1.01 -9.76 14.31
CA GLY A 360 -0.76 -10.92 13.47
C GLY A 360 0.62 -10.90 12.84
N HIS A 361 0.73 -11.57 11.70
CA HIS A 361 1.97 -11.76 10.96
C HIS A 361 2.32 -10.58 10.05
N ALA A 362 1.41 -10.11 9.19
CA ALA A 362 1.70 -9.05 8.23
C ALA A 362 0.56 -8.04 8.04
N LEU A 363 0.94 -6.76 7.96
CA LEU A 363 0.04 -5.65 7.71
C LEU A 363 -0.47 -5.69 6.26
N SER A 364 0.40 -5.58 5.27
CA SER A 364 0.06 -5.69 3.85
C SER A 364 1.28 -6.18 3.07
N ILE A 365 1.06 -7.00 2.03
CA ILE A 365 2.14 -7.65 1.29
C ILE A 365 2.04 -7.29 -0.20
N VAL A 366 3.15 -6.82 -0.76
CA VAL A 366 3.34 -6.65 -2.20
C VAL A 366 4.62 -7.36 -2.60
N ASP A 367 4.49 -8.42 -3.39
CA ASP A 367 5.59 -9.32 -3.71
C ASP A 367 5.49 -9.91 -5.15
N ASP A 368 6.41 -10.81 -5.48
CA ASP A 368 6.49 -11.60 -6.71
C ASP A 368 6.45 -10.74 -7.98
N GLY A 369 7.34 -9.75 -8.04
CA GLY A 369 7.53 -8.85 -9.19
C GLY A 369 6.44 -7.82 -9.38
N SER A 370 5.53 -7.68 -8.42
CA SER A 370 4.47 -6.68 -8.50
C SER A 370 5.06 -5.28 -8.65
N THR A 371 4.53 -4.53 -9.61
CA THR A 371 5.14 -3.31 -10.14
C THR A 371 4.18 -2.13 -10.02
N ARG A 372 4.68 -0.98 -9.55
CA ARG A 372 3.86 0.25 -9.41
C ARG A 372 2.65 0.09 -8.50
N ILE A 373 2.76 -0.66 -7.41
CA ILE A 373 1.67 -0.80 -6.43
C ILE A 373 1.74 0.36 -5.42
N LEU A 374 0.60 0.98 -5.13
CA LEU A 374 0.47 1.98 -4.07
C LEU A 374 -0.19 1.34 -2.85
N GLN A 375 0.52 1.29 -1.74
CA GLN A 375 -0.03 0.93 -0.43
C GLN A 375 -0.09 2.19 0.41
N GLY A 376 -1.26 2.66 0.84
CA GLY A 376 -1.29 3.89 1.62
C GLY A 376 -2.54 4.17 2.41
N LEU A 377 -2.45 5.17 3.28
CA LEU A 377 -3.52 5.49 4.24
C LEU A 377 -3.93 4.23 5.02
N ILE A 378 -2.93 3.53 5.57
CA ILE A 378 -3.12 2.31 6.37
C ILE A 378 -2.82 2.63 7.83
N TRP A 379 -3.72 2.24 8.71
CA TRP A 379 -3.56 2.35 10.15
C TRP A 379 -3.48 0.95 10.76
N ASP A 380 -2.31 0.63 11.30
CA ASP A 380 -2.15 -0.50 12.19
C ASP A 380 -2.48 -0.08 13.62
N ASN A 381 -3.68 -0.44 14.07
CA ASN A 381 -4.15 -0.24 15.43
C ASN A 381 -4.21 -1.54 16.24
N THR A 382 -3.57 -2.62 15.78
CA THR A 382 -3.57 -3.91 16.48
C THR A 382 -2.91 -3.81 17.86
N SER A 383 -3.19 -4.77 18.75
CA SER A 383 -2.82 -4.73 20.17
C SER A 383 -1.32 -4.42 20.42
N SER A 384 -0.42 -4.92 19.59
CA SER A 384 1.03 -4.79 19.68
C SER A 384 1.71 -4.32 18.38
N GLY A 385 0.94 -4.07 17.31
CA GLY A 385 1.46 -3.89 15.95
C GLY A 385 1.63 -5.22 15.24
N GLN A 386 1.29 -5.26 13.95
CA GLN A 386 1.60 -6.37 13.05
C GLN A 386 3.11 -6.61 13.04
N TRP A 387 3.53 -7.88 12.94
CA TRP A 387 4.95 -8.22 13.00
C TRP A 387 5.72 -7.67 11.80
N HIS A 388 5.22 -7.96 10.58
CA HIS A 388 5.68 -7.36 9.35
C HIS A 388 4.77 -6.18 9.00
N GLY A 389 5.36 -5.02 8.72
CA GLY A 389 4.61 -3.83 8.29
C GLY A 389 4.12 -3.94 6.86
N ALA A 390 3.95 -2.78 6.19
CA ALA A 390 3.69 -2.78 4.76
C ALA A 390 4.95 -3.25 4.02
N ASP A 391 4.86 -4.40 3.36
CA ASP A 391 5.97 -5.10 2.72
C ASP A 391 6.09 -4.75 1.23
N MET A 392 7.33 -4.71 0.76
CA MET A 392 7.72 -4.70 -0.65
C MET A 392 8.90 -5.65 -0.86
N SER A 393 8.64 -6.83 -1.38
CA SER A 393 9.61 -7.94 -1.46
C SER A 393 9.57 -8.67 -2.80
N ASP A 394 10.41 -9.71 -2.96
CA ASP A 394 10.40 -10.63 -4.10
C ASP A 394 10.30 -9.92 -5.46
N GLU A 395 11.36 -9.21 -5.84
CA GLU A 395 11.48 -8.47 -7.11
C GLU A 395 10.53 -7.26 -7.30
N THR A 396 9.70 -6.93 -6.30
CA THR A 396 8.82 -5.74 -6.32
C THR A 396 9.60 -4.47 -6.64
N CYS A 397 9.05 -3.65 -7.54
CA CYS A 397 9.71 -2.43 -7.99
C CYS A 397 8.77 -1.29 -8.39
N GLY A 398 9.28 -0.06 -8.28
CA GLY A 398 8.53 1.15 -8.60
C GLY A 398 7.29 1.37 -7.73
N SER A 399 7.16 0.62 -6.63
CA SER A 399 6.02 0.62 -5.71
C SER A 399 6.26 1.60 -4.56
N VAL A 400 5.17 2.01 -3.92
CA VAL A 400 5.16 3.07 -2.92
C VAL A 400 4.37 2.62 -1.70
N VAL A 401 4.96 2.75 -0.52
CA VAL A 401 4.21 2.81 0.75
C VAL A 401 4.03 4.29 1.14
N TRP A 402 2.79 4.72 1.33
CA TRP A 402 2.39 6.13 1.40
C TRP A 402 1.53 6.41 2.64
N ARG A 403 2.02 7.24 3.57
CA ARG A 403 1.28 7.70 4.76
C ARG A 403 0.75 6.54 5.61
N ILE A 404 1.63 5.61 5.97
CA ILE A 404 1.32 4.49 6.87
C ILE A 404 1.47 4.96 8.32
N TYR A 405 0.52 4.59 9.17
CA TYR A 405 0.58 4.81 10.61
C TYR A 405 0.59 3.48 11.37
N ALA A 406 1.79 3.01 11.71
CA ALA A 406 2.03 1.77 12.47
C ALA A 406 3.02 2.04 13.62
N PRO A 407 2.63 2.81 14.64
CA PRO A 407 3.55 3.35 15.64
C PRO A 407 4.03 2.33 16.68
N LYS A 408 3.50 1.10 16.66
CA LYS A 408 3.74 0.04 17.65
C LYS A 408 4.85 -0.91 17.16
N LYS A 409 5.57 -1.51 18.11
CA LYS A 409 6.63 -2.54 18.03
C LYS A 409 7.55 -2.60 16.78
N TYR A 410 7.03 -2.85 15.58
CA TYR A 410 7.81 -3.03 14.34
C TYR A 410 7.66 -1.85 13.36
N GLY A 411 8.10 -2.01 12.12
CA GLY A 411 8.13 -0.96 11.11
C GLY A 411 7.89 -1.49 9.71
N MET A 412 8.42 -0.79 8.71
CA MET A 412 8.36 -1.26 7.32
C MET A 412 8.94 -2.66 7.19
N ASP A 413 8.40 -3.47 6.27
CA ASP A 413 8.97 -4.77 5.94
C ASP A 413 9.55 -4.75 4.53
N LEU A 414 10.64 -5.49 4.38
CA LEU A 414 11.41 -5.66 3.15
C LEU A 414 11.91 -7.10 3.18
N HIS A 415 11.04 -8.06 2.87
CA HIS A 415 11.31 -9.50 3.01
C HIS A 415 12.54 -10.02 2.20
N GLY A 416 13.16 -9.20 1.36
CA GLY A 416 14.30 -9.60 0.54
C GLY A 416 13.87 -10.27 -0.77
N SER A 417 14.78 -11.06 -1.33
CA SER A 417 14.67 -11.60 -2.69
C SER A 417 14.57 -10.48 -3.75
N MET A 418 15.54 -9.56 -3.71
CA MET A 418 15.83 -8.63 -4.81
C MET A 418 14.76 -7.56 -5.15
N PRO A 419 13.98 -7.01 -4.20
CA PRO A 419 13.18 -5.81 -4.48
C PRO A 419 14.11 -4.62 -4.75
N ARG A 420 13.66 -3.68 -5.56
CA ARG A 420 14.47 -2.53 -6.01
C ARG A 420 13.60 -1.31 -6.26
N THR A 421 14.22 -0.13 -6.24
CA THR A 421 13.59 1.11 -6.73
C THR A 421 12.18 1.35 -6.17
N ASN A 422 12.01 1.21 -4.85
CA ASN A 422 10.75 1.46 -4.14
C ASN A 422 10.86 2.72 -3.26
N LEU A 423 9.70 3.24 -2.84
CA LEU A 423 9.60 4.43 -1.98
C LEU A 423 8.84 4.12 -0.69
N VAL A 424 9.42 4.54 0.43
CA VAL A 424 8.76 4.60 1.74
C VAL A 424 8.54 6.05 2.11
N ASP A 425 7.29 6.50 2.10
CA ASP A 425 6.92 7.90 2.19
C ASP A 425 5.95 8.16 3.35
N LEU A 426 6.32 9.07 4.25
CA LEU A 426 5.53 9.44 5.44
C LEU A 426 5.10 8.24 6.31
N TYR A 427 5.98 7.24 6.45
CA TYR A 427 5.73 6.09 7.32
C TYR A 427 6.01 6.45 8.78
N THR A 428 5.03 6.27 9.68
CA THR A 428 5.25 6.29 11.13
C THR A 428 5.41 4.87 11.65
N MET A 429 6.61 4.53 12.13
CA MET A 429 6.97 3.20 12.63
C MET A 429 7.63 3.24 14.00
N SER A 430 7.56 2.11 14.72
CA SER A 430 8.38 1.90 15.91
C SER A 430 9.82 1.69 15.49
N TRP A 431 10.21 0.49 15.04
CA TRP A 431 11.61 0.06 14.93
C TRP A 431 12.04 -0.31 13.50
N VAL A 432 13.35 -0.23 13.20
CA VAL A 432 13.96 -0.48 11.86
C VAL A 432 14.50 -1.92 11.71
N SER A 433 14.00 -2.87 12.50
CA SER A 433 14.31 -4.30 12.35
C SER A 433 13.06 -5.15 12.52
N GLY A 434 13.20 -6.45 12.22
CA GLY A 434 12.07 -7.36 12.16
C GLY A 434 11.61 -7.62 10.72
N ALA A 435 12.30 -7.02 9.73
CA ALA A 435 12.11 -7.39 8.34
C ALA A 435 12.29 -8.90 8.17
N GLY A 436 11.36 -9.52 7.44
CA GLY A 436 11.38 -10.95 7.21
C GLY A 436 12.40 -11.37 6.16
N GLY A 437 12.13 -12.53 5.56
CA GLY A 437 12.98 -13.12 4.53
C GLY A 437 13.86 -14.24 5.04
N ASN A 438 14.07 -15.24 4.19
CA ASN A 438 15.09 -16.25 4.44
C ASN A 438 16.47 -15.65 4.16
N TYR A 439 17.43 -15.83 5.09
CA TYR A 439 18.77 -15.24 4.98
C TYR A 439 19.48 -15.56 3.67
N VAL A 440 19.20 -16.70 3.04
CA VAL A 440 19.83 -17.10 1.76
C VAL A 440 19.44 -16.17 0.59
N ASN A 441 18.29 -15.49 0.69
CA ASN A 441 17.72 -14.61 -0.34
C ASN A 441 18.07 -13.13 -0.15
N LEU A 442 18.85 -12.79 0.88
CA LEU A 442 19.25 -11.41 1.15
C LEU A 442 20.22 -10.86 0.09
N PRO A 443 20.32 -9.51 -0.08
CA PRO A 443 19.85 -8.43 0.80
C PRO A 443 18.32 -8.22 0.84
N ASN A 444 17.85 -7.48 1.85
CA ASN A 444 16.44 -7.11 2.00
C ASN A 444 15.97 -6.18 0.88
N HIS A 445 16.86 -5.36 0.33
CA HIS A 445 16.57 -4.53 -0.84
C HIS A 445 17.85 -4.19 -1.61
N LEU A 446 17.77 -4.24 -2.94
CA LEU A 446 18.84 -3.81 -3.85
C LEU A 446 18.87 -2.27 -3.93
N THR A 447 19.56 -1.71 -4.92
CA THR A 447 19.60 -0.25 -5.13
C THR A 447 18.20 0.36 -5.32
N GLY A 448 18.09 1.67 -5.08
CA GLY A 448 16.94 2.47 -5.45
C GLY A 448 15.87 2.66 -4.38
N LEU A 449 16.07 2.15 -3.16
CA LEU A 449 15.17 2.47 -2.04
C LEU A 449 15.30 3.95 -1.66
N THR A 450 14.17 4.64 -1.55
CA THR A 450 14.09 5.98 -0.97
C THR A 450 13.23 5.95 0.29
N LEU A 451 13.76 6.51 1.39
CA LEU A 451 13.04 6.77 2.62
C LEU A 451 12.78 8.28 2.72
N TRP A 452 11.52 8.69 2.73
CA TRP A 452 11.11 10.09 2.73
C TRP A 452 10.22 10.44 3.92
N ASN A 453 10.66 11.39 4.74
CA ASN A 453 9.97 11.86 5.94
C ASN A 453 9.47 10.71 6.86
N VAL A 454 10.22 9.62 6.93
CA VAL A 454 9.92 8.50 7.81
C VAL A 454 10.06 8.95 9.27
N LYS A 455 9.04 8.67 10.07
CA LYS A 455 8.96 9.03 11.49
C LYS A 455 9.12 7.79 12.37
N ARG A 456 10.14 7.81 13.22
CA ARG A 456 10.41 6.76 14.20
C ARG A 456 9.84 7.11 15.58
N THR A 457 9.10 6.18 16.20
CA THR A 457 8.46 6.40 17.51
C THR A 457 9.26 5.82 18.68
N ASP A 458 10.09 4.81 18.45
CA ASP A 458 10.92 4.19 19.49
C ASP A 458 12.17 5.03 19.84
N SER A 459 12.87 4.59 20.89
CA SER A 459 14.18 5.14 21.26
C SER A 459 15.23 4.10 21.65
N SER A 460 15.11 2.84 21.21
CA SER A 460 15.97 1.72 21.62
C SER A 460 17.35 1.68 20.96
N SER A 461 17.59 2.43 19.88
CA SER A 461 18.92 2.58 19.27
C SER A 461 19.02 3.88 18.49
N THR A 462 20.15 4.56 18.63
CA THR A 462 20.47 5.77 17.87
C THR A 462 21.27 5.49 16.61
N LYS A 463 21.92 4.32 16.48
CA LYS A 463 22.73 3.97 15.32
C LYS A 463 22.06 2.88 14.51
N VAL A 464 21.83 3.14 13.23
CA VAL A 464 21.27 2.17 12.28
C VAL A 464 22.36 1.78 11.29
N ASN A 465 22.65 0.47 11.24
CA ASN A 465 23.56 -0.15 10.29
C ASN A 465 22.72 -0.92 9.27
N LEU A 466 22.84 -0.55 8.01
CA LEU A 466 22.06 -1.06 6.87
C LEU A 466 22.85 -2.09 6.05
N TRP A 467 24.07 -2.43 6.46
CA TRP A 467 24.90 -3.45 5.81
C TRP A 467 25.77 -4.16 6.85
N ASN A 468 25.13 -4.82 7.80
CA ASN A 468 25.79 -5.36 8.99
C ASN A 468 26.26 -6.82 8.80
N ASP A 469 27.43 -7.14 9.35
CA ASP A 469 27.89 -8.52 9.52
C ASP A 469 28.05 -8.83 11.01
N CYS A 470 26.97 -9.35 11.60
CA CYS A 470 26.89 -9.69 13.02
C CYS A 470 27.33 -11.13 13.33
N GLY A 471 27.81 -11.89 12.33
CA GLY A 471 28.21 -13.28 12.48
C GLY A 471 27.08 -14.32 12.58
N GLY A 472 25.80 -13.91 12.71
CA GLY A 472 24.63 -14.80 12.69
C GLY A 472 23.88 -14.76 11.36
N ASP A 473 22.91 -15.66 11.16
CA ASP A 473 22.16 -15.72 9.90
C ASP A 473 21.36 -14.43 9.62
N TYR A 474 20.77 -13.87 10.66
CA TYR A 474 19.95 -12.64 10.62
C TYR A 474 20.63 -11.50 11.38
N CYS A 475 21.04 -10.45 10.66
CA CYS A 475 21.83 -9.33 11.21
C CYS A 475 21.13 -7.96 11.17
N GLY A 476 19.80 -7.98 11.10
CA GLY A 476 19.00 -6.78 10.84
C GLY A 476 18.88 -6.47 9.36
N LEU A 477 18.42 -5.26 9.05
CA LEU A 477 18.05 -4.85 7.71
C LEU A 477 19.30 -4.63 6.83
N SER A 478 19.32 -5.29 5.67
CA SER A 478 20.41 -5.17 4.68
C SER A 478 19.92 -4.49 3.40
N ILE A 479 20.27 -3.22 3.20
CA ILE A 479 19.85 -2.41 2.04
C ILE A 479 21.06 -1.85 1.31
N VAL A 480 21.06 -1.98 -0.01
CA VAL A 480 22.08 -1.37 -0.86
C VAL A 480 21.84 0.13 -0.97
N ASN A 481 22.67 0.93 -0.30
CA ASN A 481 22.82 2.38 -0.46
C ASN A 481 21.48 3.13 -0.66
N PRO A 482 20.59 3.21 0.34
CA PRO A 482 19.33 3.94 0.18
C PRO A 482 19.56 5.45 0.13
N ILE A 483 18.56 6.15 -0.40
CA ILE A 483 18.39 7.60 -0.26
C ILE A 483 17.52 7.84 0.99
N ILE A 484 17.97 8.70 1.90
CA ILE A 484 17.26 8.99 3.16
C ILE A 484 17.07 10.49 3.30
N VAL A 485 15.83 10.95 3.34
CA VAL A 485 15.50 12.38 3.38
C VAL A 485 14.46 12.64 4.46
N GLY A 486 14.75 13.57 5.37
CA GLY A 486 13.82 14.01 6.40
C GLY A 486 13.48 12.93 7.44
N TYR A 487 14.31 11.89 7.58
CA TYR A 487 14.14 10.88 8.62
C TYR A 487 14.16 11.55 10.00
N HIS A 488 13.15 11.32 10.83
CA HIS A 488 13.00 12.02 12.10
C HIS A 488 12.27 11.14 13.12
N GLY A 489 12.15 11.61 14.37
CA GLY A 489 11.48 10.81 15.39
C GLY A 489 11.88 11.16 16.81
N LYS A 490 11.46 10.31 17.74
CA LYS A 490 11.74 10.48 19.18
C LYS A 490 13.22 10.34 19.50
N ALA A 491 13.92 9.40 18.86
CA ALA A 491 15.36 9.24 18.99
C ALA A 491 16.12 9.90 17.83
N SER A 492 17.24 10.52 18.18
CA SER A 492 18.27 10.88 17.19
C SER A 492 18.77 9.60 16.54
N THR A 493 18.41 9.39 15.28
CA THR A 493 18.88 8.26 14.47
C THR A 493 20.04 8.74 13.61
N THR A 494 21.11 7.96 13.53
CA THR A 494 22.26 8.22 12.66
C THR A 494 22.49 7.00 11.78
N PHE A 495 22.74 7.23 10.50
CA PHE A 495 23.12 6.20 9.54
C PHE A 495 24.64 6.22 9.32
N ASP A 496 25.21 5.07 8.94
CA ASP A 496 26.61 5.03 8.49
C ASP A 496 26.70 5.68 7.10
N PRO A 497 27.47 6.78 6.93
CA PRO A 497 27.62 7.46 5.65
C PRO A 497 28.13 6.57 4.51
N ALA A 498 28.90 5.51 4.84
CA ALA A 498 29.39 4.55 3.84
C ALA A 498 28.31 3.58 3.35
N GLN A 499 27.12 3.60 3.94
CA GLN A 499 26.01 2.68 3.67
C GLN A 499 24.78 3.38 3.09
N VAL A 500 24.84 4.70 2.91
CA VAL A 500 23.77 5.50 2.31
C VAL A 500 24.26 6.12 1.01
N LYS A 501 23.38 6.23 0.03
CA LYS A 501 23.68 6.91 -1.24
C LYS A 501 23.61 8.42 -1.08
N TYR A 502 22.65 8.87 -0.27
CA TYR A 502 22.42 10.27 0.02
C TYR A 502 21.60 10.40 1.31
N GLU A 503 21.97 11.36 2.15
CA GLU A 503 21.26 11.69 3.37
C GLU A 503 21.03 13.21 3.43
N GLU A 504 19.80 13.63 3.69
CA GLU A 504 19.45 15.04 3.82
C GLU A 504 18.43 15.26 4.94
N SER A 505 18.65 16.30 5.76
CA SER A 505 17.74 16.72 6.83
C SER A 505 17.43 15.63 7.87
N ASN A 506 18.39 14.77 8.21
CA ASN A 506 18.16 13.80 9.27
C ASN A 506 17.93 14.48 10.63
N GLY A 507 17.00 13.95 11.41
CA GLY A 507 16.47 14.51 12.65
C GLY A 507 15.30 15.49 12.45
N THR A 508 15.04 15.99 11.24
CA THR A 508 13.96 16.96 10.98
C THR A 508 13.26 16.69 9.65
N LYS A 509 11.92 16.72 9.63
CA LYS A 509 11.17 16.59 8.37
C LYS A 509 11.53 17.70 7.35
N VAL A 510 11.55 17.36 6.07
CA VAL A 510 11.67 18.35 4.98
C VAL A 510 10.31 18.99 4.66
N SER A 511 10.31 20.13 3.94
CA SER A 511 9.07 20.86 3.63
C SER A 511 8.12 20.14 2.69
N ILE A 512 8.67 19.41 1.71
CA ILE A 512 7.90 18.54 0.84
C ILE A 512 7.45 17.34 1.66
N ALA A 513 6.19 17.33 2.08
CA ALA A 513 5.66 16.33 3.00
C ALA A 513 5.78 14.92 2.42
N SER A 514 5.23 14.72 1.21
CA SER A 514 5.28 13.45 0.49
C SER A 514 6.04 13.62 -0.81
N LEU A 515 7.04 12.76 -1.06
CA LEU A 515 7.74 12.73 -2.34
C LEU A 515 6.81 12.20 -3.44
N TYR A 516 6.01 11.18 -3.15
CA TYR A 516 5.08 10.61 -4.12
C TYR A 516 4.08 11.66 -4.63
N GLU A 517 3.44 12.41 -3.72
CA GLU A 517 2.51 13.48 -4.07
C GLU A 517 3.17 14.57 -4.91
N ALA A 518 4.36 15.01 -4.50
CA ALA A 518 5.09 16.06 -5.22
C ALA A 518 5.52 15.60 -6.63
N GLN A 519 5.99 14.36 -6.78
CA GLN A 519 6.32 13.79 -8.09
C GLN A 519 5.09 13.62 -8.97
N LEU A 520 3.96 13.22 -8.38
CA LEU A 520 2.70 13.06 -9.08
C LEU A 520 2.16 14.38 -9.60
N GLU A 521 2.14 15.41 -8.76
CA GLU A 521 1.81 16.78 -9.14
C GLU A 521 2.77 17.31 -10.22
N HIS A 522 4.07 17.10 -10.06
CA HIS A 522 5.06 17.52 -11.06
C HIS A 522 4.85 16.84 -12.41
N ARG A 523 4.57 15.53 -12.43
CA ARG A 523 4.33 14.76 -13.66
C ARG A 523 3.05 15.20 -14.36
N LEU A 524 1.97 15.40 -13.61
CA LEU A 524 0.64 15.70 -14.16
C LEU A 524 0.40 17.21 -14.37
N GLY A 525 1.31 18.07 -13.87
CA GLY A 525 1.20 19.52 -13.92
C GLY A 525 0.28 20.13 -12.86
N ALA A 526 -0.51 19.31 -12.16
CA ALA A 526 -1.32 19.68 -11.01
C ALA A 526 -1.52 18.47 -10.10
N LYS A 527 -1.78 18.72 -8.81
CA LYS A 527 -2.12 17.68 -7.85
C LYS A 527 -3.50 17.08 -8.20
N PRO A 528 -3.62 15.76 -8.42
CA PRO A 528 -4.91 15.13 -8.67
C PRO A 528 -5.88 15.22 -7.49
N ASP A 529 -7.15 15.54 -7.77
CA ASP A 529 -8.22 15.69 -6.77
C ASP A 529 -8.45 14.43 -5.92
N TRP A 530 -8.08 13.26 -6.45
CA TRP A 530 -8.24 11.99 -5.74
C TRP A 530 -7.39 11.93 -4.47
N ILE A 531 -6.24 12.62 -4.43
CA ILE A 531 -5.36 12.63 -3.25
C ILE A 531 -6.09 13.26 -2.07
N ASP A 532 -6.67 14.44 -2.27
CA ASP A 532 -7.40 15.14 -1.21
C ASP A 532 -8.69 14.40 -0.85
N SER A 533 -9.41 13.87 -1.84
CA SER A 533 -10.59 13.05 -1.60
C SER A 533 -10.29 11.80 -0.75
N ALA A 534 -9.16 11.12 -1.01
CA ALA A 534 -8.73 9.95 -0.25
C ALA A 534 -8.29 10.32 1.18
N LEU A 535 -7.64 11.47 1.36
CA LEU A 535 -7.22 11.99 2.67
C LEU A 535 -8.41 12.46 3.52
N ASP A 536 -9.39 13.13 2.91
CA ASP A 536 -10.62 13.54 3.59
C ASP A 536 -11.39 12.31 4.03
N LYS A 537 -11.60 11.35 3.11
CA LYS A 537 -12.25 10.08 3.45
C LYS A 537 -11.48 9.32 4.53
N TRP A 538 -10.15 9.35 4.50
CA TRP A 538 -9.32 8.76 5.55
C TRP A 538 -9.56 9.38 6.92
N ASN A 539 -9.64 10.71 6.98
CA ASN A 539 -9.85 11.41 8.24
C ASN A 539 -11.23 11.10 8.83
N THR A 540 -12.27 11.07 8.00
CA THR A 540 -13.62 10.65 8.40
C THR A 540 -13.64 9.19 8.88
N LEU A 541 -13.06 8.25 8.11
CA LEU A 541 -13.09 6.82 8.46
C LEU A 541 -12.41 6.50 9.79
N LYS A 542 -11.33 7.20 10.16
CA LYS A 542 -10.66 6.99 11.46
C LYS A 542 -11.58 7.22 12.65
N GLU A 543 -12.51 8.17 12.54
CA GLU A 543 -13.51 8.44 13.56
C GLU A 543 -14.65 7.42 13.45
N ASP A 544 -15.18 7.20 12.24
CA ASP A 544 -16.33 6.34 12.00
C ASP A 544 -16.08 4.86 12.37
N TRP A 545 -14.87 4.33 12.18
CA TRP A 545 -14.56 2.93 12.50
C TRP A 545 -14.74 2.58 13.98
N TYR A 546 -14.67 3.59 14.86
CA TYR A 546 -14.85 3.45 16.29
C TYR A 546 -16.05 4.23 16.83
N ALA A 547 -16.90 4.76 15.94
CA ALA A 547 -18.15 5.37 16.35
C ALA A 547 -19.02 4.35 17.09
N THR A 548 -19.70 4.78 18.15
CA THR A 548 -20.74 3.96 18.76
C THR A 548 -21.96 4.00 17.86
N ASP A 549 -22.59 2.84 17.63
CA ASP A 549 -23.84 2.74 16.90
C ASP A 549 -24.89 3.59 17.64
N THR A 550 -25.14 4.81 17.15
CA THR A 550 -26.12 5.75 17.72
C THR A 550 -27.48 5.55 17.08
N LEU A 551 -27.79 4.31 16.71
CA LEU A 551 -29.15 3.88 16.41
C LEU A 551 -29.91 3.71 17.73
N GLU A 552 -30.38 4.84 18.28
CA GLU A 552 -31.69 4.85 18.91
C GLU A 552 -32.68 4.22 17.91
N LEU A 553 -33.25 3.08 18.30
CA LEU A 553 -34.41 2.47 17.66
C LEU A 553 -35.58 3.47 17.69
N MET A 554 -35.62 4.40 16.74
CA MET A 554 -36.88 5.01 16.33
C MET A 554 -37.48 4.12 15.25
N PRO A 555 -38.65 3.49 15.48
CA PRO A 555 -39.30 2.66 14.47
C PRO A 555 -39.76 3.57 13.34
N ARG A 556 -39.02 3.58 12.22
CA ARG A 556 -39.55 4.14 10.98
C ARG A 556 -40.47 3.09 10.36
N GLY A 557 -41.76 3.34 10.53
CA GLY A 557 -42.82 2.60 9.88
C GLY A 557 -42.67 2.57 8.36
N ASP A 558 -43.11 1.44 7.83
CA ASP A 558 -43.38 1.11 6.44
C ASP A 558 -43.57 2.30 5.50
N ALA A 559 -42.72 2.36 4.46
CA ALA A 559 -43.04 3.08 3.24
C ALA A 559 -42.95 2.12 2.05
N HIS A 560 -44.10 1.53 1.73
CA HIS A 560 -44.38 0.95 0.43
C HIS A 560 -44.07 1.96 -0.68
N VAL A 561 -43.15 1.60 -1.58
CA VAL A 561 -42.98 2.28 -2.87
C VAL A 561 -44.17 1.91 -3.77
N ARG A 562 -45.08 2.86 -4.00
CA ARG A 562 -45.97 2.85 -5.16
C ARG A 562 -45.57 3.94 -6.12
N SER A 563 -45.51 3.55 -7.38
CA SER A 563 -45.39 4.36 -8.59
C SER A 563 -46.43 5.49 -8.64
N GLY A 564 -46.04 6.64 -9.20
CA GLY A 564 -46.98 7.71 -9.51
C GLY A 564 -46.30 9.01 -9.94
N THR A 565 -46.46 9.33 -11.21
CA THR A 565 -46.01 10.52 -11.93
C THR A 565 -46.72 11.83 -11.50
N CYS A 566 -46.03 12.94 -11.76
CA CYS A 566 -46.53 14.29 -12.10
C CYS A 566 -46.74 15.34 -10.99
N GLY A 567 -46.23 16.55 -11.23
CA GLY A 567 -46.85 17.80 -10.74
C GLY A 567 -45.90 18.85 -10.14
N TYR A 568 -45.41 19.78 -10.97
CA TYR A 568 -44.92 21.10 -10.53
C TYR A 568 -46.03 21.90 -9.86
N ILE A 569 -45.84 22.42 -8.63
CA ILE A 569 -46.40 23.72 -8.19
C ILE A 569 -45.45 24.39 -7.17
N ASN A 570 -45.25 25.68 -7.38
CA ASN A 570 -44.45 26.65 -6.63
C ASN A 570 -45.36 27.39 -5.62
N SER A 571 -44.99 27.54 -4.34
CA SER A 571 -45.27 28.73 -3.50
C SER A 571 -45.03 28.50 -1.99
N GLY A 572 -44.17 29.33 -1.39
CA GLY A 572 -44.59 30.31 -0.38
C GLY A 572 -45.00 29.88 1.03
N GLN A 573 -44.17 30.36 1.98
CA GLN A 573 -44.49 30.88 3.32
C GLN A 573 -44.68 29.95 4.52
N SER A 574 -43.97 30.38 5.57
CA SER A 574 -43.95 29.97 6.97
C SER A 574 -45.25 30.23 7.72
N THR A 575 -45.62 29.33 8.63
CA THR A 575 -46.27 29.69 9.91
C THR A 575 -45.94 28.69 11.02
N ASN A 576 -45.66 29.24 12.19
CA ASN A 576 -45.42 28.60 13.48
C ASN A 576 -46.53 27.63 13.90
N LEU A 577 -46.15 26.56 14.62
CA LEU A 577 -47.05 25.84 15.52
C LEU A 577 -46.30 25.44 16.80
N GLU A 578 -46.75 26.02 17.91
CA GLU A 578 -46.43 25.66 19.29
C GLU A 578 -46.86 24.22 19.58
N ILE A 579 -46.01 23.44 20.26
CA ILE A 579 -46.39 22.15 20.83
C ILE A 579 -46.40 22.28 22.36
N LYS A 580 -47.61 22.22 22.93
CA LYS A 580 -47.85 22.06 24.37
C LYS A 580 -47.29 20.72 24.85
N ARG A 581 -46.54 20.76 25.96
CA ARG A 581 -46.16 19.61 26.77
C ARG A 581 -47.30 19.25 27.71
N ASP A 582 -47.91 18.09 27.53
CA ASP A 582 -48.68 17.41 28.58
C ASP A 582 -47.86 16.25 29.15
N GLY A 583 -47.85 16.20 30.48
CA GLY A 583 -46.97 15.38 31.28
C GLY A 583 -47.33 13.91 31.36
N GLY A 584 -46.30 13.12 31.66
CA GLY A 584 -46.38 11.75 32.12
C GLY A 584 -45.13 11.44 32.91
N SER A 585 -45.26 11.38 34.23
CA SER A 585 -44.21 11.09 35.21
C SER A 585 -43.79 9.62 35.17
N TYR A 586 -42.49 9.34 35.16
CA TYR A 586 -41.93 8.11 35.74
C TYR A 586 -40.75 8.47 36.65
N GLN A 587 -40.82 7.99 37.89
CA GLN A 587 -39.80 8.12 38.93
C GLN A 587 -39.14 6.75 39.16
N ARG A 588 -37.81 6.78 39.07
CA ARG A 588 -36.74 5.80 39.36
C ARG A 588 -36.72 4.47 38.61
#